data_AF-A0A7S2H9I6-F1
#
_entry.id   AF-A0A7S2H9I6-F1
#
_cell.length_a   1.000
_cell.length_b   1.000
_cell.length_c   1.000
_cell.angle_alpha   90.00
_cell.angle_beta   90.00
_cell.angle_gamma   90.00
#
_symmetry.space_group_name_H-M   'P 1'
#
loop_
_entity.id
_entity.type
_entity.pdbx_description
1 polymer ?
#
loop_
_entity_poly.entity_id
_entity_poly.type
_entity_poly.pdbx_seq_one_letter_code
_entity_poly.pdbx_strand_id
1 'polypeptide(L)'
;AMPSAQAREASSLALEGRLVNQLARVVDTASVSAAGDGPAPRIVLGDLVLCVAWDETTRTYEVQTLEGEEFRAAEGGLEDCSPPAPEDGGFDLLWPSGLGAPLGGGPDGPSEADFGALFGRHAAQALSERGYVVAQAPLLRKHQEEAFQAAGSLPPLDLREELAEDVLGSAPNSMRALRLPPDVPDRMPEHALAACDRAMTEAGVLLQPYAATALGFTAVGRSPGIVRIAHPSRYEAQ
;
A
#
# COMPACT_ATOMS: atom_id res chain seq x y z
N ALA A 1 6.49 -18.42 29.30
CA ALA A 1 7.09 -17.46 30.24
C ALA A 1 6.56 -16.08 29.88
N MET A 2 5.88 -15.38 30.79
CA MET A 2 5.45 -14.01 30.52
C MET A 2 6.69 -13.10 30.46
N PRO A 3 6.80 -12.20 29.48
CA PRO A 3 7.90 -11.23 29.47
C PRO A 3 7.82 -10.35 30.71
N SER A 4 8.96 -10.21 31.41
CA SER A 4 9.09 -9.43 32.64
C SER A 4 8.73 -7.96 32.41
N ALA A 5 8.09 -7.32 33.39
CA ALA A 5 7.69 -5.91 33.36
C ALA A 5 8.83 -4.93 32.97
N GLN A 6 10.10 -5.30 33.21
CA GLN A 6 11.28 -4.53 32.80
C GLN A 6 11.51 -4.46 31.27
N ALA A 7 10.91 -5.35 30.48
CA ALA A 7 10.96 -5.26 29.02
C ALA A 7 9.99 -4.22 28.44
N ARG A 8 8.99 -3.78 29.23
CA ARG A 8 8.05 -2.71 28.83
C ARG A 8 8.58 -1.31 29.11
N GLU A 9 9.52 -1.15 30.05
CA GLU A 9 10.10 0.15 30.40
C GLU A 9 11.20 0.63 29.44
N ALA A 10 11.75 -0.25 28.59
CA ALA A 10 12.79 0.12 27.64
C ALA A 10 12.28 0.71 26.31
N SER A 11 10.96 0.71 26.08
CA SER A 11 10.33 1.20 24.84
C SER A 11 9.42 2.41 25.06
N SER A 12 9.73 3.22 26.09
CA SER A 12 9.01 4.46 26.43
C SER A 12 9.89 5.69 26.14
N LEU A 13 10.71 5.65 25.09
CA LEU A 13 11.22 6.89 24.53
C LEU A 13 10.05 7.54 23.79
N ALA A 14 9.69 8.75 24.21
CA ALA A 14 8.72 9.59 23.52
C ALA A 14 9.07 9.62 22.03
N LEU A 15 8.11 9.26 21.19
CA LEU A 15 8.31 9.09 19.75
C LEU A 15 8.49 10.44 19.05
N GLU A 16 8.27 11.58 19.72
CA GLU A 16 8.61 12.97 19.34
C GLU A 16 8.57 13.23 17.82
N GLY A 17 7.44 12.94 17.17
CA GLY A 17 7.25 13.18 15.73
C GLY A 17 8.13 12.34 14.80
N ARG A 18 8.81 11.30 15.30
CA ARG A 18 9.75 10.46 14.52
C ARG A 18 9.08 9.49 13.57
N LEU A 19 7.80 9.19 13.80
CA LEU A 19 7.07 8.20 12.99
C LEU A 19 6.51 8.77 11.68
N VAL A 20 6.70 10.04 11.35
CA VAL A 20 6.14 10.61 10.11
C VAL A 20 6.65 9.85 8.87
N ASN A 21 5.69 9.41 8.04
CA ASN A 21 5.87 8.51 6.89
C ASN A 21 6.41 7.12 7.25
N GLN A 22 6.13 6.64 8.47
CA GLN A 22 6.50 5.31 8.93
C GLN A 22 5.27 4.51 9.34
N LEU A 23 5.43 3.18 9.25
CA LEU A 23 4.44 2.25 9.74
C LEU A 23 4.51 2.20 11.26
N ALA A 24 3.35 2.24 11.88
CA ALA A 24 3.20 2.11 13.31
C ALA A 24 2.14 1.07 13.64
N ARG A 25 2.16 0.61 14.88
CA ARG A 25 1.14 -0.28 15.44
C ARG A 25 0.39 0.44 16.54
N VAL A 26 -0.92 0.26 16.56
CA VAL A 26 -1.78 0.84 17.60
C VAL A 26 -1.65 0.02 18.89
N VAL A 27 -1.18 0.68 19.96
CA VAL A 27 -0.96 0.07 21.28
C VAL A 27 -1.93 0.57 22.35
N ASP A 28 -2.64 1.67 22.08
CA ASP A 28 -3.72 2.17 22.94
C ASP A 28 -4.86 2.78 22.13
N THR A 29 -5.96 2.06 22.00
CA THR A 29 -7.18 2.54 21.31
C THR A 29 -7.87 3.69 22.03
N ALA A 30 -7.63 3.91 23.33
CA ALA A 30 -8.23 5.04 24.06
C ALA A 30 -7.60 6.39 23.66
N SER A 31 -6.43 6.35 23.03
CA SER A 31 -5.71 7.53 22.55
C SER A 31 -6.11 7.97 21.14
N VAL A 32 -7.04 7.25 20.51
CA VAL A 32 -7.48 7.45 19.13
C VAL A 32 -8.73 8.34 19.08
N SER A 33 -8.72 9.30 18.16
CA SER A 33 -9.85 10.19 17.88
C SER A 33 -10.03 10.38 16.37
N ALA A 34 -11.23 10.77 15.93
CA ALA A 34 -11.46 11.04 14.51
C ALA A 34 -10.63 12.26 14.06
N ALA A 35 -10.11 12.23 12.83
CA ALA A 35 -9.37 13.36 12.25
C ALA A 35 -10.30 14.54 11.88
N GLY A 36 -11.62 14.32 11.77
CA GLY A 36 -12.61 15.34 11.44
C GLY A 36 -14.00 15.02 12.02
N ASP A 37 -15.06 15.60 11.43
CA ASP A 37 -16.46 15.47 11.90
C ASP A 37 -17.08 14.07 11.68
N GLY A 38 -16.30 13.12 11.14
CA GLY A 38 -16.73 11.74 10.91
C GLY A 38 -16.60 10.86 12.16
N PRO A 39 -17.25 9.68 12.16
CA PRO A 39 -16.98 8.67 13.18
C PRO A 39 -15.52 8.21 13.09
N ALA A 40 -14.88 8.00 14.24
CA ALA A 40 -13.54 7.41 14.26
C ALA A 40 -13.58 6.01 13.62
N PRO A 41 -12.55 5.63 12.85
CA PRO A 41 -12.48 4.29 12.27
C PRO A 41 -12.47 3.22 13.36
N ARG A 42 -12.90 2.02 12.99
CA ARG A 42 -12.90 0.89 13.93
C ARG A 42 -11.49 0.32 14.04
N ILE A 43 -10.69 0.93 14.90
CA ILE A 43 -9.31 0.53 15.18
C ILE A 43 -9.26 -0.47 16.33
N VAL A 44 -8.45 -1.51 16.18
CA VAL A 44 -8.17 -2.54 17.17
C VAL A 44 -6.69 -2.47 17.57
N LEU A 45 -6.40 -2.90 18.80
CA LEU A 45 -5.02 -3.08 19.26
C LEU A 45 -4.28 -4.05 18.33
N GLY A 46 -3.12 -3.61 17.85
CA GLY A 46 -2.31 -4.38 16.91
C GLY A 46 -2.49 -4.02 15.44
N ASP A 47 -3.46 -3.18 15.11
CA ASP A 47 -3.64 -2.70 13.73
C ASP A 47 -2.43 -1.89 13.26
N LEU A 48 -2.07 -2.11 12.00
CA LEU A 48 -1.00 -1.38 11.32
C LEU A 48 -1.54 -0.11 10.70
N VAL A 49 -0.83 1.00 10.90
CA VAL A 49 -1.22 2.32 10.42
C VAL A 49 -0.01 3.07 9.87
N LEU A 50 -0.24 3.92 8.88
CA LEU A 50 0.75 4.85 8.37
C LEU A 50 0.61 6.17 9.12
N CYS A 51 1.69 6.64 9.75
CA CYS A 51 1.73 7.98 10.31
C CYS A 51 2.01 8.98 9.18
N VAL A 52 1.04 9.86 8.91
CA VAL A 52 1.06 10.79 7.77
C VAL A 52 1.63 12.14 8.18
N ALA A 53 1.26 12.64 9.37
CA ALA A 53 1.72 13.92 9.88
C ALA A 53 1.80 13.90 11.40
N TRP A 54 2.50 14.90 11.94
CA TRP A 54 2.64 15.13 13.37
C TRP A 54 2.24 16.57 13.71
N ASP A 55 1.32 16.72 14.66
CA ASP A 55 0.91 18.01 15.19
C ASP A 55 1.61 18.25 16.54
N GLU A 56 2.63 19.11 16.51
CA GLU A 56 3.42 19.53 17.68
C GLU A 56 2.55 20.18 18.77
N THR A 57 1.45 20.84 18.39
CA THR A 57 0.58 21.58 19.32
C THR A 57 -0.23 20.62 20.17
N THR A 58 -0.82 19.62 19.54
CA THR A 58 -1.69 18.64 20.21
C THR A 58 -0.93 17.39 20.65
N ARG A 59 0.32 17.21 20.20
CA ARG A 59 1.14 15.99 20.38
C ARG A 59 0.41 14.75 19.88
N THR A 60 -0.20 14.88 18.70
CA THR A 60 -0.91 13.79 18.05
C THR A 60 -0.38 13.55 16.64
N TYR A 61 -0.41 12.30 16.23
CA TYR A 61 -0.17 11.88 14.85
C TYR A 61 -1.48 11.94 14.07
N GLU A 62 -1.44 12.45 12.85
CA GLU A 62 -2.43 12.11 11.83
C GLU A 62 -2.01 10.79 11.20
N VAL A 63 -2.88 9.79 11.27
CA VAL A 63 -2.60 8.42 10.84
C VAL A 63 -3.66 7.93 9.87
N GLN A 64 -3.26 7.00 9.01
CA GLN A 64 -4.11 6.37 8.02
C GLN A 64 -4.02 4.84 8.16
N THR A 65 -5.16 4.15 8.17
CA THR A 65 -5.17 2.68 8.08
C THR A 65 -4.71 2.22 6.70
N LEU A 66 -4.33 0.94 6.56
CA LEU A 66 -4.02 0.38 5.24
C LEU A 66 -5.25 0.31 4.33
N GLU A 67 -6.44 0.43 4.90
CA GLU A 67 -7.71 0.61 4.21
C GLU A 67 -8.00 2.08 3.86
N GLY A 68 -7.08 3.02 4.14
CA GLY A 68 -7.19 4.42 3.79
C GLY A 68 -8.06 5.27 4.73
N GLU A 69 -8.48 4.75 5.89
CA GLU A 69 -9.27 5.51 6.86
C GLU A 69 -8.36 6.38 7.74
N GLU A 70 -8.70 7.65 7.91
CA GLU A 70 -7.86 8.63 8.61
C GLU A 70 -8.35 8.90 10.04
N PHE A 71 -7.41 9.04 10.97
CA PHE A 71 -7.68 9.36 12.36
C PHE A 71 -6.49 10.03 13.04
N ARG A 72 -6.65 10.43 14.30
CA ARG A 72 -5.58 10.97 15.14
C ARG A 72 -5.27 10.03 16.28
N ALA A 73 -3.99 9.86 16.58
CA ALA A 73 -3.53 9.06 17.71
C ALA A 73 -2.55 9.89 18.56
N ALA A 74 -2.69 9.83 19.88
CA ALA A 74 -1.71 10.47 20.76
C ALA A 74 -0.34 9.77 20.64
N GLU A 75 0.72 10.49 20.98
CA GLU A 75 2.10 10.01 20.86
C GLU A 75 2.36 8.64 21.51
N GLY A 76 1.83 8.41 22.70
CA GLY A 76 1.97 7.13 23.42
C GLY A 76 1.02 6.02 22.96
N GLY A 77 0.17 6.31 21.98
CA GLY A 77 -0.81 5.40 21.42
C GLY A 77 -0.31 4.52 20.28
N LEU A 78 0.88 4.84 19.78
CA LEU A 78 1.53 4.19 18.65
C LEU A 78 2.89 3.66 19.05
N GLU A 79 3.31 2.57 18.42
CA GLU A 79 4.69 2.09 18.46
C GLU A 79 5.24 1.91 17.05
N ASP A 80 6.54 2.16 16.86
CA ASP A 80 7.23 1.83 15.61
C ASP A 80 7.05 0.34 15.30
N CYS A 81 6.71 0.03 14.05
CA CYS A 81 6.49 -1.33 13.62
C CYS A 81 7.10 -1.58 12.24
N SER A 82 7.97 -2.57 12.15
CA SER A 82 8.35 -3.14 10.85
C SER A 82 7.29 -4.15 10.41
N PRO A 83 6.84 -4.13 9.15
CA PRO A 83 5.95 -5.16 8.63
C PRO A 83 6.68 -6.51 8.62
N PRO A 84 5.94 -7.64 8.71
CA PRO A 84 6.52 -8.96 8.42
C PRO A 84 7.14 -9.01 7.02
N ALA A 85 7.97 -10.03 6.78
CA ALA A 85 8.44 -10.29 5.43
C ALA A 85 7.25 -10.62 4.49
N PRO A 86 7.33 -10.31 3.19
CA PRO A 86 6.28 -10.67 2.23
C PRO A 86 5.87 -12.15 2.26
N GLU A 87 6.82 -13.04 2.49
CA GLU A 87 6.65 -14.49 2.60
C GLU A 87 5.77 -14.89 3.80
N ASP A 88 5.74 -14.04 4.82
CA ASP A 88 4.93 -14.18 6.03
C ASP A 88 3.64 -13.33 5.98
N GLY A 89 3.28 -12.81 4.80
CA GLY A 89 2.08 -12.01 4.58
C GLY A 89 2.23 -10.51 4.87
N GLY A 90 3.46 -10.02 5.02
CA GLY A 90 3.75 -8.58 5.09
C GLY A 90 4.04 -7.98 3.71
N PHE A 91 4.85 -6.92 3.71
CA PHE A 91 5.21 -6.18 2.49
C PHE A 91 6.58 -5.52 2.65
N ASP A 92 7.22 -5.21 1.53
CA ASP A 92 8.54 -4.58 1.51
C ASP A 92 8.47 -3.07 1.65
N LEU A 93 7.48 -2.48 0.98
CA LEU A 93 7.38 -1.03 0.82
C LEU A 93 5.94 -0.58 0.96
N LEU A 94 5.77 0.64 1.48
CA LEU A 94 4.52 1.38 1.32
C LEU A 94 4.55 2.12 0.00
N TRP A 95 3.46 2.05 -0.73
CA TRP A 95 3.26 2.86 -1.92
C TRP A 95 3.27 4.36 -1.53
N PRO A 96 3.89 5.25 -2.33
CA PRO A 96 3.72 6.68 -2.17
C PRO A 96 2.23 7.01 -2.23
N SER A 97 1.62 7.34 -1.10
CA SER A 97 0.20 7.67 -1.05
C SER A 97 -0.02 9.05 -1.70
N GLY A 98 -0.18 9.06 -3.02
CA GLY A 98 -0.53 10.22 -3.84
C GLY A 98 -2.04 10.50 -3.89
N LEU A 99 -2.83 10.04 -2.92
CA LEU A 99 -4.26 10.40 -2.83
C LEU A 99 -4.42 11.81 -2.22
N GLY A 100 -3.91 12.82 -2.92
CA GLY A 100 -4.44 14.18 -2.96
C GLY A 100 -4.18 15.12 -1.78
N ALA A 101 -3.70 14.67 -0.63
CA ALA A 101 -3.21 15.58 0.41
C ALA A 101 -1.72 15.82 0.19
N PRO A 102 -1.22 17.08 0.22
CA PRO A 102 0.20 17.30 0.42
C PRO A 102 0.55 16.56 1.70
N LEU A 103 1.30 15.45 1.58
CA LEU A 103 1.88 14.77 2.72
C LEU A 103 2.42 15.88 3.61
N GLY A 104 1.95 15.91 4.86
CA GLY A 104 2.12 17.00 5.82
C GLY A 104 3.56 17.23 6.25
N GLY A 105 4.53 17.08 5.34
CA GLY A 105 5.77 17.80 5.38
C GLY A 105 5.43 19.26 5.60
N GLY A 106 5.73 19.73 6.81
CA GLY A 106 6.05 21.13 6.98
C GLY A 106 7.10 21.57 5.95
N PRO A 107 7.53 22.84 5.97
CA PRO A 107 8.54 23.35 5.05
C PRO A 107 9.84 22.50 4.97
N ASP A 108 10.08 21.63 5.95
CA ASP A 108 11.26 20.77 6.07
C ASP A 108 11.01 19.28 5.77
N GLY A 109 9.79 18.87 5.37
CA GLY A 109 9.49 17.48 5.01
C GLY A 109 10.02 17.08 3.62
N PRO A 110 10.27 15.79 3.37
CA PRO A 110 10.65 15.33 2.04
C PRO A 110 9.54 15.64 1.04
N SER A 111 9.91 16.16 -0.14
CA SER A 111 8.94 16.40 -1.19
C SER A 111 8.37 15.09 -1.71
N GLU A 112 7.20 15.15 -2.36
CA GLU A 112 6.62 13.99 -3.05
C GLU A 112 7.61 13.35 -4.04
N ALA A 113 8.43 14.17 -4.70
CA ALA A 113 9.49 13.71 -5.58
C ALA A 113 10.59 12.94 -4.83
N ASP A 114 10.99 13.40 -3.63
CA ASP A 114 11.97 12.71 -2.80
C ASP A 114 11.43 11.36 -2.34
N PHE A 115 10.16 11.30 -1.93
CA PHE A 115 9.52 10.05 -1.52
C PHE A 115 9.42 9.06 -2.69
N GLY A 116 9.00 9.51 -3.86
CA GLY A 116 8.98 8.68 -5.07
C GLY A 116 10.36 8.13 -5.44
N ALA A 117 11.42 8.96 -5.33
CA ALA A 117 12.79 8.54 -5.57
C ALA A 117 13.27 7.48 -4.56
N LEU A 118 12.92 7.63 -3.28
CA LEU A 118 13.19 6.63 -2.24
C LEU A 118 12.49 5.32 -2.54
N PHE A 119 11.19 5.36 -2.86
CA PHE A 119 10.42 4.18 -3.25
C PHE A 119 11.08 3.46 -4.43
N GLY A 120 11.38 4.17 -5.52
CA GLY A 120 12.01 3.59 -6.70
C GLY A 120 13.35 2.91 -6.39
N ARG A 121 14.18 3.54 -5.55
CA ARG A 121 15.47 2.96 -5.13
C ARG A 121 15.30 1.66 -4.35
N HIS A 122 14.40 1.66 -3.35
CA HIS A 122 14.18 0.49 -2.51
C HIS A 122 13.48 -0.64 -3.28
N ALA A 123 12.55 -0.31 -4.18
CA ALA A 123 11.91 -1.28 -5.04
C ALA A 123 12.92 -1.92 -6.01
N ALA A 124 13.82 -1.13 -6.60
CA ALA A 124 14.89 -1.64 -7.44
C ALA A 124 15.85 -2.56 -6.68
N GLN A 125 16.19 -2.22 -5.43
CA GLN A 125 17.00 -3.08 -4.56
C GLN A 125 16.30 -4.41 -4.29
N ALA A 126 15.04 -4.38 -3.85
CA ALA A 126 14.24 -5.58 -3.59
C ALA A 126 14.14 -6.49 -4.82
N LEU A 127 13.88 -5.90 -5.99
CA LEU A 127 13.83 -6.61 -7.28
C LEU A 127 15.18 -7.22 -7.66
N SER A 128 16.29 -6.52 -7.43
CA SER A 128 17.65 -7.02 -7.73
C SER A 128 18.02 -8.21 -6.83
N GLU A 129 17.65 -8.15 -5.55
CA GLU A 129 18.02 -9.17 -4.55
C GLU A 129 17.12 -10.41 -4.60
N ARG A 130 15.80 -10.24 -4.77
CA ARG A 130 14.80 -11.32 -4.66
C ARG A 130 14.05 -11.64 -5.95
N GLY A 131 14.14 -10.78 -6.96
CA GLY A 131 13.36 -10.92 -8.20
C GLY A 131 11.90 -10.49 -8.10
N TYR A 132 11.45 -10.02 -6.94
CA TYR A 132 10.11 -9.48 -6.72
C TYR A 132 10.12 -8.39 -5.62
N VAL A 133 9.03 -7.63 -5.55
CA VAL A 133 8.75 -6.66 -4.49
C VAL A 133 7.25 -6.66 -4.21
N VAL A 134 6.88 -6.62 -2.93
CA VAL A 134 5.49 -6.44 -2.50
C VAL A 134 5.33 -5.03 -1.95
N ALA A 135 4.53 -4.22 -2.64
CA ALA A 135 4.20 -2.86 -2.20
C ALA A 135 2.76 -2.83 -1.69
N GLN A 136 2.57 -2.36 -0.45
CA GLN A 136 1.25 -2.13 0.12
C GLN A 136 0.79 -0.71 -0.21
N ALA A 137 -0.33 -0.59 -0.90
CA ALA A 137 -0.97 0.69 -1.19
C ALA A 137 -2.24 0.86 -0.36
N PRO A 138 -2.45 2.02 0.29
CA PRO A 138 -3.71 2.28 0.97
C PRO A 138 -4.83 2.41 -0.06
N LEU A 139 -5.93 1.70 0.16
CA LEU A 139 -7.09 1.74 -0.74
C LEU A 139 -8.40 1.68 0.05
N LEU A 140 -9.18 2.76 -0.04
CA LEU A 140 -10.51 2.87 0.55
C LEU A 140 -11.39 1.69 0.18
N ARG A 141 -12.11 1.13 1.16
CA ARG A 141 -13.08 0.05 0.92
C ARG A 141 -14.07 0.37 -0.20
N LYS A 142 -14.55 1.62 -0.26
CA LYS A 142 -15.40 2.10 -1.36
C LYS A 142 -14.72 1.94 -2.73
N HIS A 143 -13.43 2.28 -2.82
CA HIS A 143 -12.65 2.11 -4.05
C HIS A 143 -12.41 0.63 -4.37
N GLN A 144 -12.24 -0.24 -3.36
CA GLN A 144 -12.15 -1.69 -3.57
C GLN A 144 -13.45 -2.24 -4.18
N GLU A 145 -14.60 -1.84 -3.64
CA GLU A 145 -15.91 -2.24 -4.15
C GLU A 145 -16.14 -1.70 -5.57
N GLU A 146 -15.81 -0.43 -5.82
CA GLU A 146 -15.88 0.18 -7.15
C GLU A 146 -14.95 -0.53 -8.16
N ALA A 147 -13.72 -0.86 -7.75
CA ALA A 147 -12.78 -1.58 -8.59
C ALA A 147 -13.29 -2.98 -8.94
N PHE A 148 -13.88 -3.68 -7.97
CA PHE A 148 -14.52 -4.98 -8.20
C PHE A 148 -15.67 -4.89 -9.21
N GLN A 149 -16.54 -3.87 -9.08
CA GLN A 149 -17.63 -3.65 -10.03
C GLN A 149 -17.14 -3.30 -11.43
N ALA A 150 -16.15 -2.41 -11.54
CA ALA A 150 -15.55 -2.02 -12.82
C ALA A 150 -14.95 -3.23 -13.54
N ALA A 151 -14.29 -4.11 -12.80
CA ALA A 151 -13.67 -5.29 -13.36
C ALA A 151 -14.68 -6.28 -13.96
N GLY A 152 -15.92 -6.33 -13.46
CA GLY A 152 -16.98 -7.19 -14.01
C GLY A 152 -17.30 -6.94 -15.48
N SER A 153 -16.91 -5.76 -16.02
CA SER A 153 -17.10 -5.39 -17.42
C SER A 153 -15.89 -5.67 -18.33
N LEU A 154 -14.76 -6.11 -17.76
CA LEU A 154 -13.52 -6.29 -18.51
C LEU A 154 -13.51 -7.62 -19.29
N PRO A 155 -12.85 -7.64 -20.46
CA PRO A 155 -12.68 -8.89 -21.18
C PRO A 155 -11.75 -9.85 -20.42
N PRO A 156 -12.00 -11.17 -20.51
CA PRO A 156 -11.09 -12.16 -19.97
C PRO A 156 -9.72 -12.04 -20.62
N LEU A 157 -8.67 -12.31 -19.84
CA LEU A 157 -7.32 -12.44 -20.35
C LEU A 157 -7.21 -13.76 -21.13
N ASP A 158 -6.81 -13.67 -22.40
CA ASP A 158 -6.51 -14.84 -23.22
C ASP A 158 -5.17 -15.43 -22.78
N LEU A 159 -5.22 -16.45 -21.93
CA LEU A 159 -4.07 -17.16 -21.40
C LEU A 159 -3.83 -18.44 -22.20
N ARG A 160 -2.57 -18.67 -22.57
CA ARG A 160 -2.13 -19.98 -23.06
C ARG A 160 -2.31 -21.01 -21.94
N GLU A 161 -2.69 -22.22 -22.29
CA GLU A 161 -2.99 -23.29 -21.32
C GLU A 161 -1.83 -23.54 -20.35
N GLU A 162 -0.59 -23.50 -20.87
CA GLU A 162 0.63 -23.67 -20.08
C GLU A 162 0.91 -22.54 -19.08
N LEU A 163 0.28 -21.36 -19.23
CA LEU A 163 0.42 -20.22 -18.32
C LEU A 163 -0.77 -20.09 -17.37
N ALA A 164 -1.85 -20.84 -17.61
CA ALA A 164 -3.09 -20.70 -16.86
C ALA A 164 -2.87 -21.03 -15.37
N GLU A 165 -2.12 -22.09 -15.07
CA GLU A 165 -1.84 -22.51 -13.69
C GLU A 165 -0.97 -21.52 -12.94
N ASP A 166 0.06 -20.95 -13.59
CA ASP A 166 0.93 -19.95 -12.97
C ASP A 166 0.17 -18.64 -12.63
N VAL A 167 -0.78 -18.25 -13.48
CA VAL A 167 -1.52 -17.00 -13.32
C VAL A 167 -2.74 -17.16 -12.38
N LEU A 168 -3.51 -18.23 -12.56
CA LEU A 168 -4.79 -18.48 -11.86
C LEU A 168 -4.64 -19.39 -10.64
N GLY A 169 -3.50 -20.09 -10.50
CA GLY A 169 -3.25 -21.13 -9.52
C GLY A 169 -3.69 -22.52 -10.00
N SER A 170 -3.31 -23.55 -9.24
CA SER A 170 -3.70 -24.94 -9.53
C SER A 170 -5.21 -25.14 -9.42
N ALA A 171 -5.75 -26.02 -10.26
CA ALA A 171 -7.14 -26.42 -10.14
C ALA A 171 -7.34 -27.29 -8.88
N PRO A 172 -8.47 -27.14 -8.14
CA PRO A 172 -9.59 -26.27 -8.44
C PRO A 172 -9.49 -24.86 -7.83
N ASN A 173 -9.56 -23.82 -8.67
CA ASN A 173 -9.72 -22.43 -8.23
C ASN A 173 -10.98 -21.78 -8.86
N SER A 174 -11.38 -20.63 -8.32
CA SER A 174 -12.46 -19.75 -8.78
C SER A 174 -11.91 -18.39 -9.24
N MET A 175 -10.66 -18.38 -9.68
CA MET A 175 -9.94 -17.17 -10.08
C MET A 175 -10.18 -16.86 -11.55
N ARG A 176 -10.39 -15.58 -11.87
CA ARG A 176 -10.38 -15.05 -13.24
C ARG A 176 -9.26 -14.05 -13.40
N ALA A 177 -8.58 -14.09 -14.54
CA ALA A 177 -7.68 -13.03 -14.97
C ALA A 177 -8.37 -12.19 -16.04
N LEU A 178 -8.35 -10.87 -15.87
CA LEU A 178 -8.94 -9.91 -16.80
C LEU A 178 -7.85 -8.95 -17.25
N ARG A 179 -7.95 -8.51 -18.51
CA ARG A 179 -6.99 -7.57 -19.08
C ARG A 179 -7.47 -6.14 -18.89
N LEU A 180 -6.64 -5.30 -18.28
CA LEU A 180 -6.90 -3.87 -18.18
C LEU A 180 -6.66 -3.20 -19.54
N PRO A 181 -7.41 -2.13 -19.86
CA PRO A 181 -7.04 -1.28 -20.99
C PRO A 181 -5.65 -0.65 -20.72
N PRO A 182 -4.87 -0.32 -21.76
CA PRO A 182 -3.63 0.43 -21.57
C PRO A 182 -3.90 1.75 -20.83
N ASP A 183 -3.11 2.05 -19.80
CA ASP A 183 -3.14 3.35 -19.15
C ASP A 183 -2.73 4.47 -20.12
N VAL A 184 -3.34 5.63 -19.94
CA VAL A 184 -3.06 6.85 -20.70
C VAL A 184 -2.67 7.94 -19.70
N PRO A 185 -1.38 8.18 -19.45
CA PRO A 185 -0.88 9.07 -18.39
C PRO A 185 -1.54 10.45 -18.33
N ASP A 186 -1.89 11.03 -19.47
CA ASP A 186 -2.50 12.37 -19.52
C ASP A 186 -4.01 12.36 -19.21
N ARG A 187 -4.63 11.19 -19.10
CA ARG A 187 -6.06 11.03 -18.80
C ARG A 187 -6.24 10.79 -17.30
N MET A 188 -7.19 11.50 -16.71
CA MET A 188 -7.61 11.26 -15.33
C MET A 188 -8.30 9.89 -15.22
N PRO A 189 -7.97 9.06 -14.21
CA PRO A 189 -8.65 7.80 -14.00
C PRO A 189 -10.15 7.99 -13.78
N GLU A 190 -10.97 7.19 -14.48
CA GLU A 190 -12.43 7.32 -14.43
C GLU A 190 -13.05 6.58 -13.24
N HIS A 191 -12.34 5.60 -12.71
CA HIS A 191 -12.77 4.75 -11.60
C HIS A 191 -11.58 4.20 -10.82
N ALA A 192 -11.84 3.64 -9.64
CA ALA A 192 -10.82 3.11 -8.74
C ALA A 192 -9.84 2.10 -9.39
N LEU A 193 -10.35 1.17 -10.21
CA LEU A 193 -9.48 0.21 -10.90
C LEU A 193 -8.52 0.87 -11.92
N ALA A 194 -8.93 1.95 -12.59
CA ALA A 194 -8.06 2.72 -13.48
C ALA A 194 -7.02 3.50 -12.66
N ALA A 195 -7.37 3.96 -11.46
CA ALA A 195 -6.41 4.59 -10.54
C ALA A 195 -5.36 3.59 -10.05
N CYS A 196 -5.75 2.33 -9.80
CA CYS A 196 -4.80 1.26 -9.48
C CYS A 196 -3.86 0.98 -10.67
N ASP A 197 -4.37 0.98 -11.90
CA ASP A 197 -3.54 0.81 -13.10
C ASP A 197 -2.56 1.97 -13.31
N ARG A 198 -3.00 3.21 -13.00
CA ARG A 198 -2.15 4.40 -12.99
C ARG A 198 -1.02 4.27 -11.98
N ALA A 199 -1.30 3.86 -10.75
CA ALA A 199 -0.27 3.65 -9.73
C ALA A 199 0.80 2.64 -10.23
N MET A 200 0.39 1.58 -10.93
CA MET A 200 1.35 0.64 -11.55
C MET A 200 2.19 1.29 -12.65
N THR A 201 1.62 2.18 -13.47
CA THR A 201 2.39 2.96 -14.45
C THR A 201 3.41 3.87 -13.75
N GLU A 202 2.99 4.59 -12.72
CA GLU A 202 3.85 5.45 -11.90
C GLU A 202 4.99 4.65 -11.26
N ALA A 203 4.74 3.41 -10.84
CA ALA A 203 5.77 2.53 -10.28
C ALA A 203 6.88 2.27 -11.31
N GLY A 204 6.48 2.01 -12.56
CA GLY A 204 7.39 1.85 -13.68
C GLY A 204 8.23 3.10 -13.92
N VAL A 205 7.63 4.29 -13.83
CA VAL A 205 8.33 5.57 -13.97
C VAL A 205 9.36 5.76 -12.85
N LEU A 206 8.98 5.48 -11.60
CA LEU A 206 9.88 5.58 -10.44
C LEU A 206 11.04 4.57 -10.51
N LEU A 207 10.82 3.40 -11.12
CA LEU A 207 11.83 2.35 -11.30
C LEU A 207 12.73 2.58 -12.52
N GLN A 208 12.27 3.34 -13.53
CA GLN A 208 12.97 3.52 -14.80
C GLN A 208 14.45 3.96 -14.64
N PRO A 209 14.82 4.90 -13.74
CA PRO A 209 16.22 5.31 -13.56
C PRO A 209 17.15 4.18 -13.10
N TYR A 210 16.59 3.13 -12.49
CA TYR A 210 17.34 2.00 -11.92
C TYR A 210 17.34 0.77 -12.81
N ALA A 211 16.53 0.74 -13.87
CA ALA A 211 16.37 -0.43 -14.73
C ALA A 211 17.71 -0.93 -15.30
N ALA A 212 18.54 -0.03 -15.84
CA ALA A 212 19.81 -0.42 -16.44
C ALA A 212 20.88 -0.77 -15.41
N THR A 213 20.96 -0.03 -14.30
CA THR A 213 22.05 -0.12 -13.33
C THR A 213 21.82 -1.17 -12.25
N ALA A 214 20.58 -1.35 -11.80
CA ALA A 214 20.23 -2.29 -10.73
C ALA A 214 19.59 -3.58 -11.25
N LEU A 215 18.81 -3.50 -12.34
CA LEU A 215 18.03 -4.63 -12.87
C LEU A 215 18.60 -5.21 -14.18
N GLY A 216 19.58 -4.54 -14.79
CA GLY A 216 20.27 -5.03 -15.99
C GLY A 216 19.43 -5.02 -17.27
N PHE A 217 18.36 -4.20 -17.35
CA PHE A 217 17.54 -4.10 -18.57
C PHE A 217 17.18 -2.65 -18.94
N THR A 218 16.76 -2.44 -20.19
CA THR A 218 16.23 -1.15 -20.66
C THR A 218 14.72 -1.24 -20.77
N ALA A 219 13.99 -0.44 -19.98
CA ALA A 219 12.55 -0.34 -20.08
C ALA A 219 12.16 0.34 -21.40
N VAL A 220 11.37 -0.35 -22.24
CA VAL A 220 10.88 0.18 -23.52
C VAL A 220 9.41 0.59 -23.48
N GLY A 221 8.67 0.11 -22.48
CA GLY A 221 7.26 0.38 -22.32
C GLY A 221 6.63 -0.54 -21.27
N ARG A 222 5.31 -0.40 -21.11
CA ARG A 222 4.51 -1.16 -20.15
C ARG A 222 3.48 -2.00 -20.92
N SER A 223 3.38 -3.29 -20.57
CA SER A 223 2.25 -4.12 -21.00
C SER A 223 0.99 -3.72 -20.23
N PRO A 224 -0.22 -3.90 -20.79
CA PRO A 224 -1.44 -3.66 -20.03
C PRO A 224 -1.47 -4.47 -18.75
N GLY A 225 -2.03 -3.88 -17.70
CA GLY A 225 -2.17 -4.55 -16.41
C GLY A 225 -3.10 -5.77 -16.49
N ILE A 226 -2.91 -6.68 -15.54
CA ILE A 226 -3.76 -7.85 -15.35
C ILE A 226 -4.38 -7.72 -13.96
N VAL A 227 -5.70 -7.89 -13.88
CA VAL A 227 -6.39 -8.01 -12.58
C VAL A 227 -6.83 -9.46 -12.40
N ARG A 228 -6.64 -9.97 -11.18
CA ARG A 228 -7.10 -11.30 -10.79
C ARG A 228 -8.22 -11.18 -9.77
N ILE A 229 -9.32 -11.89 -9.98
CA ILE A 229 -10.51 -11.80 -9.13
C ILE A 229 -10.91 -13.19 -8.68
N ALA A 230 -11.02 -13.35 -7.36
CA ALA A 230 -11.56 -14.54 -6.74
C ALA A 230 -13.09 -14.47 -6.73
N HIS A 231 -13.76 -15.50 -7.22
CA HIS A 231 -15.20 -15.66 -7.08
C HIS A 231 -15.55 -16.61 -5.93
N PRO A 232 -16.70 -16.43 -5.27
CA PRO A 232 -17.18 -17.37 -4.26
C PRO A 232 -17.38 -18.79 -4.80
N SER A 233 -17.68 -18.92 -6.10
CA SER A 233 -17.86 -20.22 -6.75
C SER A 233 -17.32 -20.24 -8.18
N ARG A 234 -17.09 -21.45 -8.70
CA ARG A 234 -16.72 -21.67 -10.10
C ARG A 234 -17.82 -21.29 -11.09
N TYR A 235 -19.08 -21.39 -10.68
CA TYR A 235 -20.21 -21.03 -11.54
C TYR A 235 -20.24 -19.53 -11.79
N GLU A 236 -19.92 -18.74 -10.76
CA GLU A 236 -19.80 -17.27 -10.87
C GLU A 236 -18.51 -16.83 -11.56
N ALA A 237 -17.54 -17.74 -11.73
CA ALA A 237 -16.28 -17.48 -12.42
C ALA A 237 -16.37 -17.70 -13.95
N GLN A 238 -17.44 -18.33 -14.46
CA GLN A 238 -17.68 -18.56 -15.89
C GLN A 238 -18.31 -17.33 -16.54
#